data_AF-A0A935A9W5-F1
#
_entry.id   AF-A0A935A9W5-F1
#
_cell.length_a   1.000
_cell.length_b   1.000
_cell.length_c   1.000
_cell.angle_alpha   90.00
_cell.angle_beta   90.00
_cell.angle_gamma   90.00
#
_symmetry.space_group_name_H-M   'P 1'
#
loop_
_entity.id
_entity.type
_entity.pdbx_description
1 polymer ?
#
loop_
_entity_poly.entity_id
_entity_poly.type
_entity_poly.pdbx_seq_one_letter_code
_entity_poly.pdbx_strand_id
1 'polypeptide(L)'
;MPSLSIKDVPESLLEAMRQRAARNHRSLQGELMALIVQAAEAEAQTTVAPAKPTTAQKSIEQIAAEHRARWPQPLKAGPRAVDIIRAERDAR
;
A
#
# COMPACT_ATOMS: atom_id res chain seq x y z
N MET A 1 -7.16 -28.93 5.79
CA MET A 1 -6.37 -27.91 5.07
C MET A 1 -6.55 -28.16 3.58
N PRO A 2 -6.97 -27.17 2.77
CA PRO A 2 -7.11 -27.37 1.33
C PRO A 2 -5.71 -27.57 0.70
N SER A 3 -5.56 -28.59 -0.14
CA SER A 3 -4.35 -28.86 -0.91
C SER A 3 -4.63 -28.71 -2.41
N LEU A 4 -3.66 -28.17 -3.15
CA LEU A 4 -3.72 -28.02 -4.60
C LEU A 4 -2.56 -28.79 -5.22
N SER A 5 -2.88 -29.69 -6.14
CA SER A 5 -1.90 -30.50 -6.87
C SER A 5 -2.04 -30.23 -8.36
N ILE A 6 -0.92 -29.90 -9.00
CA ILE A 6 -0.85 -29.64 -10.44
C ILE A 6 -0.14 -30.84 -11.06
N LYS A 7 -0.79 -31.49 -12.04
CA LYS A 7 -0.20 -32.59 -12.82
C LYS A 7 0.40 -32.05 -14.11
N ASP A 8 1.32 -32.82 -14.68
CA ASP A 8 1.91 -32.56 -16.00
C ASP A 8 2.64 -31.22 -16.12
N VAL A 9 3.34 -30.82 -15.04
CA VAL A 9 4.19 -29.62 -15.04
C VAL A 9 5.45 -29.90 -15.89
N PRO A 10 5.74 -29.08 -16.92
CA PRO A 10 6.96 -29.24 -17.71
C PRO A 10 8.21 -29.03 -16.84
N GLU A 11 9.24 -29.86 -17.04
CA GLU A 11 10.48 -29.78 -16.25
C GLU A 11 11.15 -28.40 -16.34
N SER A 12 11.13 -27.79 -17.53
CA SER A 12 11.66 -26.43 -17.74
C SER A 12 10.95 -25.37 -16.91
N LEU A 13 9.63 -25.52 -16.71
CA LEU A 13 8.85 -24.62 -15.87
C LEU A 13 9.18 -24.84 -14.39
N LEU A 14 9.33 -26.10 -13.97
CA LEU A 14 9.71 -26.45 -12.61
C LEU A 14 11.07 -25.85 -12.23
N GLU A 15 12.05 -25.95 -13.14
CA GLU A 15 13.39 -25.41 -12.94
C GLU A 15 13.39 -23.87 -12.87
N ALA A 16 12.63 -23.21 -13.75
CA ALA A 16 12.45 -21.77 -13.70
C ALA A 16 11.82 -21.31 -12.37
N MET A 17 10.82 -22.05 -11.85
CA MET A 17 10.21 -21.77 -10.55
C MET A 17 11.19 -21.99 -9.40
N ARG A 18 12.01 -23.05 -9.43
CA ARG A 18 13.05 -23.31 -8.42
C ARG A 18 14.07 -22.18 -8.37
N GLN A 19 14.55 -21.72 -9.53
CA GLN A 19 15.47 -20.58 -9.62
C GLN A 19 14.84 -19.28 -9.10
N ARG A 20 13.56 -19.04 -9.41
CA ARG A 20 12.84 -17.87 -8.88
C ARG A 20 12.68 -17.94 -7.35
N ALA A 21 12.30 -19.10 -6.83
CA ALA A 21 12.17 -19.34 -5.39
C ALA A 21 13.50 -19.13 -4.65
N ALA A 22 14.62 -19.62 -5.21
CA ALA A 22 15.96 -19.39 -4.67
C ALA A 22 16.34 -17.91 -4.63
N ARG A 23 16.05 -17.15 -5.71
CA ARG A 23 16.27 -15.69 -5.76
C ARG A 23 15.43 -14.92 -4.74
N ASN A 24 14.20 -15.37 -4.50
CA ASN A 24 13.28 -14.74 -3.55
C ASN A 24 13.43 -15.28 -2.12
N HIS A 25 14.39 -16.18 -1.87
CA HIS A 25 14.62 -16.84 -0.58
C HIS A 25 13.36 -17.52 -0.01
N ARG A 26 12.56 -18.14 -0.88
CA ARG A 26 11.29 -18.80 -0.53
C ARG A 26 11.32 -20.28 -0.88
N SER A 27 10.50 -21.08 -0.21
CA SER A 27 10.23 -22.46 -0.65
C SER A 27 9.44 -22.45 -1.97
N LEU A 28 9.52 -23.53 -2.74
CA LEU A 28 8.78 -23.66 -4.01
C LEU A 28 7.26 -23.46 -3.81
N GLN A 29 6.70 -24.03 -2.74
CA GLN A 29 5.30 -23.87 -2.38
C GLN A 29 4.97 -22.42 -2.00
N GLY A 30 5.83 -21.75 -1.22
CA GLY A 30 5.64 -20.34 -0.86
C GLY A 30 5.71 -19.42 -2.08
N GLU A 31 6.58 -19.74 -3.03
CA GLU A 31 6.70 -19.00 -4.29
C GLU A 31 5.46 -19.18 -5.19
N LEU A 32 4.93 -20.40 -5.27
CA LEU A 32 3.68 -20.67 -5.99
C LEU A 32 2.51 -19.91 -5.35
N MET A 33 2.42 -19.91 -4.01
CA MET A 33 1.39 -19.14 -3.31
C MET A 33 1.49 -17.65 -3.59
N ALA A 34 2.70 -17.08 -3.60
CA ALA A 34 2.91 -15.67 -3.93
C ALA A 34 2.45 -15.32 -5.35
N LEU A 35 2.69 -16.21 -6.33
CA LEU A 35 2.21 -16.03 -7.71
C LEU A 35 0.68 -16.08 -7.80
N ILE A 36 0.05 -17.02 -7.10
CA ILE A 36 -1.42 -17.15 -7.09
C ILE A 36 -2.07 -15.90 -6.49
N VAL A 37 -1.54 -15.40 -5.36
CA VAL A 37 -2.02 -14.16 -4.74
C VAL A 37 -1.87 -12.99 -5.71
N GLN A 38 -0.70 -12.84 -6.33
CA GLN A 38 -0.44 -11.76 -7.28
C GLN A 38 -1.38 -11.82 -8.49
N ALA A 39 -1.63 -13.02 -9.04
CA ALA A 39 -2.53 -13.20 -10.17
C ALA A 39 -3.98 -12.86 -9.81
N ALA A 40 -4.45 -13.30 -8.64
CA ALA A 40 -5.79 -12.98 -8.15
C ALA A 40 -5.98 -11.47 -7.92
N GLU A 41 -4.97 -10.78 -7.39
CA GLU A 41 -4.99 -9.32 -7.22
C GLU A 41 -4.93 -8.57 -8.56
N ALA A 42 -4.17 -9.07 -9.53
CA ALA A 42 -4.08 -8.46 -10.86
C ALA A 42 -5.40 -8.54 -11.64
N GLU A 43 -6.12 -9.66 -11.53
CA GLU A 43 -7.45 -9.83 -12.14
C GLU A 43 -8.50 -8.92 -11.47
N ALA A 44 -8.42 -8.79 -10.14
CA ALA A 44 -9.24 -7.83 -9.39
C ALA A 44 -8.95 -6.37 -9.80
N GLN A 45 -7.71 -6.04 -10.19
CA GLN A 45 -7.35 -4.70 -10.68
C GLN A 45 -7.71 -4.47 -12.17
N THR A 46 -7.76 -5.53 -12.98
CA THR A 46 -8.07 -5.42 -14.43
C THR A 46 -9.57 -5.27 -14.69
N THR A 47 -10.42 -5.79 -13.80
CA THR A 47 -11.89 -5.62 -13.89
C THR A 47 -12.37 -4.21 -13.52
N VAL A 48 -11.45 -3.35 -13.06
CA VAL A 48 -11.72 -1.94 -12.69
C VAL A 48 -10.88 -0.95 -13.50
N ALA A 49 -11.01 -0.91 -14.84
CA ALA A 49 -10.83 0.36 -15.57
C ALA A 49 -11.22 0.29 -17.07
N PRO A 50 -12.04 1.23 -17.56
CA PRO A 50 -11.50 2.24 -18.46
C PRO A 50 -10.79 3.30 -17.61
N ALA A 51 -9.58 3.67 -18.04
CA ALA A 51 -8.72 4.66 -17.40
C ALA A 51 -9.50 5.83 -16.79
N LYS A 52 -9.50 5.92 -15.47
CA LYS A 52 -9.81 7.14 -14.72
C LYS A 52 -8.62 7.40 -13.80
N PRO A 53 -8.10 8.64 -13.75
CA PRO A 53 -6.98 8.97 -12.90
C PRO A 53 -7.31 8.55 -11.47
N THR A 54 -6.29 8.02 -10.80
CA THR A 54 -6.23 7.84 -9.36
C THR A 54 -7.00 8.93 -8.63
N THR A 55 -7.66 8.58 -7.52
CA THR A 55 -7.91 9.51 -6.41
C THR A 55 -6.74 10.49 -6.34
N ALA A 56 -6.98 11.74 -6.77
CA ALA A 56 -5.93 12.61 -7.28
C ALA A 56 -4.78 12.70 -6.28
N GLN A 57 -3.56 12.36 -6.72
CA GLN A 57 -2.36 12.84 -6.07
C GLN A 57 -2.44 14.37 -6.11
N LYS A 58 -2.91 14.99 -5.02
CA LYS A 58 -2.96 16.44 -4.93
C LYS A 58 -1.55 16.91 -4.62
N SER A 59 -1.06 17.89 -5.37
CA SER A 59 0.19 18.56 -5.01
C SER A 59 0.03 19.21 -3.63
N ILE A 60 1.13 19.40 -2.91
CA ILE A 60 1.14 20.11 -1.63
C ILE A 60 0.48 21.48 -1.78
N GLU A 61 0.70 22.14 -2.93
CA GLU A 61 0.09 23.42 -3.28
C GLU A 61 -1.43 23.33 -3.42
N GLN A 62 -1.95 22.29 -4.07
CA GLN A 62 -3.38 22.07 -4.23
C GLN A 62 -4.07 21.76 -2.89
N ILE A 63 -3.41 20.98 -2.03
CA ILE A 63 -3.89 20.71 -0.66
C ILE A 63 -3.91 22.02 0.15
N ALA A 64 -2.85 22.83 0.06
CA ALA A 64 -2.76 24.10 0.77
C ALA A 64 -3.81 25.12 0.27
N ALA A 65 -4.09 25.15 -1.04
CA ALA A 65 -5.12 26.01 -1.62
C ALA A 65 -6.52 25.58 -1.18
N GLU A 66 -6.82 24.28 -1.23
CA GLU A 66 -8.10 23.73 -0.75
C GLU A 66 -8.30 23.99 0.74
N HIS A 67 -7.26 23.80 1.55
CA HIS A 67 -7.31 24.06 2.97
C HIS A 67 -7.59 25.55 3.27
N ARG A 68 -6.91 26.48 2.56
CA ARG A 68 -7.19 27.93 2.70
C ARG A 68 -8.58 28.31 2.22
N ALA A 69 -9.09 27.67 1.16
CA ALA A 69 -10.45 27.92 0.68
C ALA A 69 -11.51 27.43 1.68
N ARG A 70 -11.28 26.26 2.30
CA ARG A 70 -12.20 25.66 3.27
C ARG A 70 -12.13 26.35 4.64
N TRP A 71 -10.95 26.82 5.05
CA TRP A 71 -10.72 27.56 6.29
C TRP A 71 -10.02 28.90 5.99
N PRO A 72 -10.76 29.92 5.53
CA PRO A 72 -10.19 31.20 5.11
C PRO A 72 -9.64 32.00 6.29
N GLN A 73 -10.14 31.76 7.50
CA GLN A 73 -9.61 32.37 8.71
C GLN A 73 -8.79 31.35 9.51
N PRO A 74 -7.56 31.69 9.90
CA PRO A 74 -6.78 30.83 10.78
C PRO A 74 -7.50 30.67 12.13
N LEU A 75 -7.46 29.47 12.69
CA LEU A 75 -8.00 29.17 14.02
C LEU A 75 -7.19 29.94 15.07
N LYS A 76 -7.71 31.07 15.53
CA LYS A 76 -7.06 31.95 16.52
C LYS A 76 -7.33 31.55 17.97
N ALA A 77 -8.24 30.60 18.21
CA ALA A 77 -8.79 30.28 19.53
C ALA A 77 -8.09 29.11 20.25
N GLY A 78 -6.91 28.67 19.77
CA GLY A 78 -6.13 27.62 20.43
C GLY A 78 -5.10 28.18 21.40
N PRO A 79 -4.77 27.47 22.51
CA PRO A 79 -3.61 27.82 23.33
C PRO A 79 -2.35 27.80 22.46
N ARG A 80 -1.39 28.69 22.74
CA ARG A 80 -0.13 28.63 21.99
C ARG A 80 0.59 27.35 22.38
N ALA A 81 1.29 26.74 21.43
CA ALA A 81 2.08 25.53 21.69
C ALA A 81 3.04 25.72 22.88
N VAL A 82 3.60 26.92 23.05
CA VAL A 82 4.47 27.28 24.19
C VAL A 82 3.73 27.20 25.52
N ASP A 83 2.45 27.60 25.57
CA ASP A 83 1.66 27.60 26.80
C ASP A 83 1.31 26.16 27.21
N ILE A 84 1.05 25.28 26.23
CA ILE A 84 0.84 23.84 26.45
C ILE A 84 2.10 23.21 27.05
N ILE A 85 3.27 23.45 26.45
CA ILE A 85 4.55 22.87 26.93
C ILE A 85 4.91 23.37 28.33
N ARG A 86 4.66 24.66 28.63
CA ARG A 86 4.88 25.20 29.98
C ARG A 86 3.96 24.56 31.00
N ALA A 87 2.66 24.43 30.69
CA ALA A 87 1.70 23.80 31.58
C ALA A 87 2.06 22.33 31.88
N GLU A 88 2.52 21.57 30.88
CA GLU A 88 2.99 20.18 31.09
C GLU A 88 4.25 20.11 31.94
N ARG A 89 5.21 21.03 31.74
CA ARG A 89 6.45 21.09 32.52
C ARG A 89 6.18 21.45 33.97
N ASP A 90 5.35 22.45 34.21
CA ASP A 90 5.08 22.98 35.55
C ASP A 90 4.16 22.06 36.37
N ALA A 91 3.53 21.07 35.73
CA ALA A 91 2.71 20.03 36.38
C ALA A 91 3.50 18.78 36.82
N ARG A 92 4.82 18.73 36.61
CA ARG A 92 5.72 17.61 36.94
C ARG A 92 6.65 17.97 38.10
#